data_AF-A0A183XL78-F1
#
_entry.id   AF-A0A183XL78-F1
#
_cell.length_a   1.000
_cell.length_b   1.000
_cell.length_c   1.000
_cell.angle_alpha   90.00
_cell.angle_beta   90.00
_cell.angle_gamma   90.00
#
_symmetry.space_group_name_H-M   'P 1'
#
loop_
_entity.id
_entity.type
_entity.pdbx_description
1 polymer ?
#
loop_
_entity_poly.entity_id
_entity_poly.type
_entity_poly.pdbx_seq_one_letter_code
_entity_poly.pdbx_strand_id
1 'polypeptide(L)'
;MASKASSDPYTIRFIMQCCNDQETEKLPIIFIKQQWSNEELKLVESTIQESLSVRKQLWHDEIKKLSALQGRKAQEERVKKLNHWINNTSVQYYCLSSSESDFENNLIKVMYWKAPIKCIHQLITTVSQRPPALHWTSLPQPDEAQITFKIAFPQSCLTRGELFELVKRTSNAYRWQYQYEWTHGVLFRIEAAKIAIIKHDPETLEISGRIDNAITDDNSDMVPMKSVWPYLSIALTAAIEYFDELSSQYIIRIIPFGNIFYAEKNALPRAFDLTQLLISNDILKRVTYRDNGILHHLNLLQLFPELKPKTLAEIDEMKAKSNNSTGKEENESRNDTMFLNLPERSYNTGRRVSFGSVKCIPQPLHKMEADVELDDVPNEKPKTQYEIMVDNYVNLIIDETMQQVKIS
;
A
#
# COMPACT_ATOMS: atom_id res chain seq x y z
N MET A 1 36.38 14.33 26.83
CA MET A 1 37.71 13.75 26.61
C MET A 1 37.71 13.09 25.25
N ALA A 2 38.71 13.45 24.45
CA ALA A 2 38.79 13.26 23.02
C ALA A 2 39.21 11.84 22.61
N SER A 3 38.59 11.35 21.55
CA SER A 3 39.25 10.50 20.53
C SER A 3 38.35 10.55 19.29
N LYS A 4 38.67 11.40 18.33
CA LYS A 4 39.52 11.15 17.15
C LYS A 4 38.63 10.87 15.94
N ALA A 5 38.70 11.83 15.02
CA ALA A 5 38.22 11.76 13.66
C ALA A 5 38.62 10.45 12.99
N SER A 6 37.64 9.79 12.38
CA SER A 6 37.83 8.84 11.30
C SER A 6 37.13 9.44 10.09
N SER A 7 37.94 10.04 9.21
CA SER A 7 37.56 10.43 7.86
C SER A 7 37.27 9.14 7.07
N ASP A 8 36.00 8.80 6.90
CA ASP A 8 35.58 7.65 6.10
C ASP A 8 35.29 8.13 4.66
N PRO A 9 36.04 7.67 3.63
CA PRO A 9 35.86 8.11 2.25
C PRO A 9 34.77 7.34 1.48
N TYR A 10 33.97 6.51 2.15
CA TYR A 10 32.97 5.65 1.51
C TYR A 10 31.60 6.31 1.42
N THR A 11 31.44 7.37 0.62
CA THR A 11 30.09 7.81 0.27
C THR A 11 29.63 7.17 -1.03
N ILE A 12 28.90 6.06 -0.92
CA ILE A 12 27.99 5.59 -1.98
C ILE A 12 26.89 6.65 -2.05
N ARG A 13 26.96 7.54 -3.04
CA ARG A 13 25.95 8.56 -3.29
C ARG A 13 25.15 8.12 -4.51
N PHE A 14 23.82 8.13 -4.40
CA PHE A 14 22.82 7.78 -5.41
C PHE A 14 22.44 6.29 -5.52
N ILE A 15 21.22 5.98 -5.07
CA ILE A 15 20.41 4.82 -5.48
C ILE A 15 19.27 5.40 -6.32
N MET A 16 19.26 5.11 -7.62
CA MET A 16 18.15 5.48 -8.50
C MET A 16 17.17 4.31 -8.62
N GLN A 17 15.91 4.54 -8.26
CA GLN A 17 14.80 3.60 -8.49
C GLN A 17 13.85 4.26 -9.49
N CYS A 18 13.81 3.76 -10.73
CA CYS A 18 13.06 4.37 -11.84
C CYS A 18 11.68 3.75 -12.03
N CYS A 19 10.61 4.19 -11.38
CA CYS A 19 9.28 3.57 -11.55
C CYS A 19 8.82 3.49 -13.03
N ASN A 20 8.48 2.28 -13.50
CA ASN A 20 7.83 2.06 -14.81
C ASN A 20 6.33 1.83 -14.60
N ASP A 21 5.50 2.57 -15.34
CA ASP A 21 4.02 2.46 -15.33
C ASP A 21 3.49 1.36 -16.26
N GLN A 22 4.38 0.62 -16.96
CA GLN A 22 3.98 -0.46 -17.85
C GLN A 22 4.85 -1.70 -17.61
N GLU A 23 4.18 -2.80 -17.29
CA GLU A 23 4.65 -4.20 -17.33
C GLU A 23 5.87 -4.55 -16.48
N THR A 24 5.62 -5.10 -15.28
CA THR A 24 6.29 -6.24 -14.58
C THR A 24 7.82 -6.40 -14.55
N GLU A 25 8.60 -5.49 -15.13
CA GLU A 25 10.03 -5.65 -15.27
C GLU A 25 10.79 -4.90 -14.19
N LYS A 26 11.48 -5.67 -13.34
CA LYS A 26 12.35 -5.13 -12.29
C LYS A 26 13.35 -4.16 -12.86
N LEU A 27 13.38 -2.99 -12.25
CA LEU A 27 14.30 -1.92 -12.59
C LEU A 27 15.68 -2.27 -12.08
N PRO A 28 16.73 -1.97 -12.86
CA PRO A 28 18.08 -2.21 -12.38
C PRO A 28 18.44 -1.23 -11.27
N ILE A 29 19.22 -1.70 -10.31
CA ILE A 29 19.85 -0.83 -9.30
C ILE A 29 21.12 -0.26 -9.90
N ILE A 30 21.21 1.05 -10.05
CA ILE A 30 22.39 1.71 -10.61
C ILE A 30 23.17 2.37 -9.47
N PHE A 31 24.42 1.95 -9.29
CA PHE A 31 25.37 2.54 -8.37
C PHE A 31 26.36 3.41 -9.16
N ILE A 32 26.48 4.68 -8.80
CA ILE A 32 27.38 5.61 -9.47
C ILE A 32 28.45 6.06 -8.48
N LYS A 33 29.72 6.00 -8.88
CA LYS A 33 30.85 6.49 -8.10
C LYS A 33 31.89 7.13 -9.02
N GLN A 34 32.74 8.02 -8.53
CA GLN A 34 33.84 8.58 -9.34
C GLN A 34 34.72 7.49 -9.97
N GLN A 35 35.21 6.57 -9.15
CA GLN A 35 35.97 5.41 -9.59
C GLN A 35 35.72 4.26 -8.61
N TRP A 36 35.32 3.10 -9.14
CA TRP A 36 35.18 1.88 -8.37
C TRP A 36 36.53 1.17 -8.21
N SER A 37 36.86 0.73 -7.00
CA SER A 37 37.92 -0.26 -6.81
C SER A 37 37.36 -1.68 -6.99
N ASN A 38 38.24 -2.64 -7.34
CA ASN A 38 37.84 -4.05 -7.42
C ASN A 38 37.34 -4.60 -6.08
N GLU A 39 37.82 -4.05 -4.95
CA GLU A 39 37.38 -4.43 -3.60
C GLU A 39 35.95 -3.93 -3.34
N GLU A 40 35.61 -2.73 -3.80
CA GLU A 40 34.28 -2.16 -3.66
C GLU A 40 33.25 -2.84 -4.55
N LEU A 41 33.61 -3.20 -5.79
CA LEU A 41 32.72 -3.98 -6.66
C LEU A 41 32.39 -5.34 -6.04
N LYS A 42 33.40 -6.02 -5.47
CA LYS A 42 33.21 -7.27 -4.71
C LYS A 42 32.34 -7.05 -3.48
N LEU A 43 32.51 -5.92 -2.79
CA LEU A 43 31.69 -5.57 -1.64
C LEU A 43 30.21 -5.40 -2.06
N VAL A 44 29.92 -4.60 -3.08
CA VAL A 44 28.56 -4.40 -3.60
C VAL A 44 27.93 -5.73 -4.01
N GLU A 45 28.65 -6.55 -4.78
CA GLU A 45 28.19 -7.89 -5.17
C GLU A 45 27.89 -8.76 -3.94
N SER A 46 28.80 -8.80 -2.97
CA SER A 46 28.62 -9.57 -1.73
C SER A 46 27.39 -9.11 -0.92
N THR A 47 27.17 -7.80 -0.80
CA THR A 47 26.02 -7.23 -0.08
C THR A 47 24.71 -7.56 -0.78
N ILE A 48 24.67 -7.49 -2.12
CA ILE A 48 23.49 -7.88 -2.89
C ILE A 48 23.21 -9.37 -2.70
N GLN A 49 24.21 -10.24 -2.83
CA GLN A 49 24.03 -11.68 -2.66
C GLN A 49 23.63 -12.06 -1.22
N GLU A 50 24.17 -11.39 -0.22
CA GLU A 50 23.78 -11.55 1.17
C GLU A 50 22.31 -11.16 1.37
N SER A 51 21.90 -9.97 0.90
CA SER A 51 20.52 -9.50 0.97
C SER A 51 19.53 -10.47 0.29
N LEU A 52 19.89 -10.97 -0.89
CA LEU A 52 19.12 -11.98 -1.61
C LEU A 52 19.03 -13.30 -0.83
N SER A 53 20.12 -13.72 -0.20
CA SER A 53 20.18 -14.97 0.58
C SER A 53 19.32 -14.87 1.85
N VAL A 54 19.43 -13.77 2.60
CA VAL A 54 18.58 -13.49 3.78
C VAL A 54 17.11 -13.48 3.40
N ARG A 55 16.77 -12.83 2.28
CA ARG A 55 15.40 -12.76 1.77
C ARG A 55 14.86 -14.14 1.38
N LYS A 56 15.65 -14.94 0.66
CA LYS A 56 15.28 -16.32 0.33
C LYS A 56 15.09 -17.14 1.60
N GLN A 57 15.98 -17.01 2.58
CA GLN A 57 15.90 -17.76 3.84
C GLN A 57 14.60 -17.47 4.59
N LEU A 58 14.19 -16.19 4.68
CA LEU A 58 12.92 -15.79 5.29
C LEU A 58 11.72 -16.58 4.74
N TRP A 59 11.65 -16.73 3.42
CA TRP A 59 10.54 -17.42 2.76
C TRP A 59 10.67 -18.94 2.81
N HIS A 60 11.88 -19.49 2.81
CA HIS A 60 12.08 -20.92 3.08
C HIS A 60 11.64 -21.29 4.50
N ASP A 61 11.94 -20.44 5.50
CA ASP A 61 11.48 -20.64 6.87
C ASP A 61 9.96 -20.57 6.98
N GLU A 62 9.32 -19.68 6.23
CA GLU A 62 7.87 -19.59 6.16
C GLU A 62 7.24 -20.82 5.50
N ILE A 63 7.80 -21.31 4.39
CA ILE A 63 7.39 -22.57 3.75
C ILE A 63 7.51 -23.73 4.75
N LYS A 64 8.61 -23.79 5.52
CA LYS A 64 8.82 -24.82 6.54
C LYS A 64 7.75 -24.76 7.63
N LYS A 65 7.39 -23.58 8.14
CA LYS A 65 6.28 -23.42 9.10
C LYS A 65 4.95 -23.89 8.50
N LEU A 66 4.67 -23.51 7.26
CA LEU A 66 3.45 -23.92 6.56
C LEU A 66 3.41 -25.43 6.32
N SER A 67 4.54 -26.08 6.02
CA SER A 67 4.62 -27.54 5.81
C SER A 67 4.23 -28.37 7.03
N ALA A 68 4.33 -27.80 8.24
CA ALA A 68 3.87 -28.44 9.47
C ALA A 68 2.33 -28.41 9.61
N LEU A 69 1.64 -27.58 8.81
CA LEU A 69 0.19 -27.56 8.72
C LEU A 69 -0.24 -28.61 7.68
N GLN A 70 -1.27 -29.40 7.98
CA GLN A 70 -1.70 -30.50 7.12
C GLN A 70 -2.24 -29.97 5.77
N GLY A 71 -1.58 -30.35 4.66
CA GLY A 71 -1.85 -30.00 3.25
C GLY A 71 -3.27 -29.51 2.90
N ARG A 72 -3.48 -28.18 2.90
CA ARG A 72 -4.74 -27.54 2.47
C ARG A 72 -4.54 -26.58 1.31
N LYS A 73 -5.66 -26.25 0.65
CA LYS A 73 -5.73 -25.28 -0.45
C LYS A 73 -5.06 -23.94 -0.12
N ALA A 74 -5.34 -23.32 1.03
CA ALA A 74 -4.67 -22.07 1.44
C ALA A 74 -3.14 -22.23 1.60
N GLN A 75 -2.69 -23.37 2.12
CA GLN A 75 -1.27 -23.67 2.23
C GLN A 75 -0.64 -23.84 0.85
N GLU A 76 -1.27 -24.58 -0.05
CA GLU A 76 -0.81 -24.78 -1.43
C GLU A 76 -0.72 -23.45 -2.19
N GLU A 77 -1.77 -22.63 -2.10
CA GLU A 77 -1.81 -21.27 -2.66
C GLU A 77 -0.67 -20.42 -2.13
N ARG A 78 -0.48 -20.41 -0.80
CA ARG A 78 0.58 -19.63 -0.16
C ARG A 78 1.97 -20.13 -0.52
N VAL A 79 2.21 -21.44 -0.51
CA VAL A 79 3.51 -22.04 -0.88
C VAL A 79 3.83 -21.77 -2.35
N LYS A 80 2.85 -21.87 -3.26
CA LYS A 80 3.03 -21.51 -4.68
C LYS A 80 3.48 -20.05 -4.82
N LYS A 81 2.87 -19.15 -4.07
CA LYS A 81 3.22 -17.72 -4.03
C LYS A 81 4.62 -17.46 -3.47
N LEU A 82 4.97 -18.11 -2.35
CA LEU A 82 6.31 -18.01 -1.76
C LEU A 82 7.38 -18.54 -2.72
N ASN A 83 7.14 -19.67 -3.38
CA ASN A 83 8.04 -20.21 -4.41
C ASN A 83 8.19 -19.26 -5.60
N HIS A 84 7.10 -18.64 -6.05
CA HIS A 84 7.16 -17.62 -7.10
C HIS A 84 8.07 -16.45 -6.68
N TRP A 85 7.94 -15.95 -5.44
CA TRP A 85 8.80 -14.90 -4.90
C TRP A 85 10.28 -15.30 -4.83
N ILE A 86 10.58 -16.53 -4.38
CA ILE A 86 11.94 -17.08 -4.31
C ILE A 86 12.57 -17.22 -5.69
N ASN A 87 11.81 -17.72 -6.67
CA ASN A 87 12.29 -17.90 -8.04
C ASN A 87 12.48 -16.54 -8.74
N ASN A 88 11.61 -15.58 -8.45
CA ASN A 88 11.67 -14.23 -8.97
C ASN A 88 12.42 -13.29 -8.02
N THR A 89 13.48 -13.72 -7.34
CA THR A 89 14.31 -12.80 -6.51
C THR A 89 15.53 -12.24 -7.25
N SER A 90 15.67 -12.39 -8.58
CA SER A 90 16.81 -11.78 -9.30
C SER A 90 16.82 -10.25 -9.18
N VAL A 91 18.01 -9.66 -9.00
CA VAL A 91 18.23 -8.21 -9.02
C VAL A 91 19.28 -7.94 -10.10
N GLN A 92 18.91 -7.12 -11.09
CA GLN A 92 19.88 -6.56 -12.03
C GLN A 92 20.49 -5.33 -11.37
N TYR A 93 21.81 -5.21 -11.40
CA TYR A 93 22.49 -4.02 -10.90
C TYR A 93 23.67 -3.66 -11.81
N TYR A 94 24.00 -2.37 -11.83
CA TYR A 94 25.12 -1.82 -12.59
C TYR A 94 25.93 -0.91 -11.69
N CYS A 95 27.25 -1.06 -11.71
CA CYS A 95 28.18 -0.15 -11.06
C CYS A 95 28.88 0.66 -12.15
N LEU A 96 28.60 1.95 -12.22
CA LEU A 96 29.15 2.86 -13.22
C LEU A 96 30.15 3.81 -12.58
N SER A 97 31.30 4.01 -13.23
CA SER A 97 32.31 4.98 -12.81
C SER A 97 32.09 6.29 -13.60
N SER A 98 31.85 7.41 -12.93
CA SER A 98 31.66 8.71 -13.61
C SER A 98 32.93 9.28 -14.24
N SER A 99 34.10 8.70 -13.92
CA SER A 99 35.39 9.00 -14.57
C SER A 99 35.61 8.27 -15.91
N GLU A 100 34.75 7.30 -16.26
CA GLU A 100 34.85 6.61 -17.55
C GLU A 100 34.42 7.53 -18.69
N SER A 101 35.19 7.55 -19.78
CA SER A 101 34.88 8.35 -20.97
C SER A 101 33.53 8.00 -21.60
N ASP A 102 33.07 6.77 -21.42
CA ASP A 102 31.80 6.25 -21.93
C ASP A 102 30.68 6.25 -20.87
N PHE A 103 30.84 6.94 -19.74
CA PHE A 103 29.85 6.96 -18.65
C PHE A 103 28.43 7.28 -19.12
N GLU A 104 28.25 8.35 -19.89
CA GLU A 104 26.96 8.79 -20.42
C GLU A 104 26.35 7.69 -21.32
N ASN A 105 27.13 7.14 -22.24
CA ASN A 105 26.69 6.05 -23.12
C ASN A 105 26.33 4.78 -22.32
N ASN A 106 27.04 4.48 -21.24
CA ASN A 106 26.76 3.33 -20.39
C ASN A 106 25.48 3.53 -19.58
N LEU A 107 25.28 4.72 -19.01
CA LEU A 107 24.05 5.07 -18.29
C LEU A 107 22.86 5.04 -19.25
N ILE A 108 22.98 5.67 -20.42
CA ILE A 108 22.01 5.60 -21.52
C ILE A 108 21.71 4.14 -21.85
N LYS A 109 22.70 3.29 -22.15
CA LYS A 109 22.44 1.87 -22.48
C LYS A 109 21.68 1.13 -21.39
N VAL A 110 22.00 1.36 -20.12
CA VAL A 110 21.28 0.76 -18.98
C VAL A 110 19.84 1.24 -18.91
N MET A 111 19.61 2.53 -19.14
CA MET A 111 18.29 3.16 -19.04
C MET A 111 17.40 2.91 -20.26
N TYR A 112 17.96 2.95 -21.48
CA TYR A 112 17.26 2.73 -22.74
C TYR A 112 16.82 1.28 -22.94
N TRP A 113 17.40 0.32 -22.23
CA TRP A 113 17.05 -1.09 -22.39
C TRP A 113 15.62 -1.43 -21.93
N LYS A 114 14.92 -0.55 -21.18
CA LYS A 114 13.64 -0.91 -20.51
C LYS A 114 12.53 0.14 -20.54
N ALA A 115 12.13 0.55 -21.75
CA ALA A 115 10.96 1.39 -22.00
C ALA A 115 11.15 2.87 -21.58
N PRO A 116 10.32 3.80 -22.08
CA PRO A 116 10.64 5.20 -21.93
C PRO A 116 10.52 5.68 -20.48
N ILE A 117 11.63 6.20 -19.92
CA ILE A 117 11.66 6.88 -18.62
C ILE A 117 10.66 8.03 -18.64
N LYS A 118 9.41 7.81 -18.21
CA LYS A 118 8.47 8.92 -18.11
C LYS A 118 8.83 9.69 -16.85
N CYS A 119 9.35 10.91 -17.01
CA CYS A 119 9.44 11.83 -15.89
C CYS A 119 8.00 12.22 -15.53
N ILE A 120 7.38 11.46 -14.62
CA ILE A 120 6.08 11.81 -14.09
C ILE A 120 6.32 13.01 -13.19
N HIS A 121 6.07 14.21 -13.71
CA HIS A 121 5.64 15.30 -12.83
C HIS A 121 4.35 14.79 -12.19
N GLN A 122 4.48 14.13 -11.04
CA GLN A 122 3.35 13.93 -10.17
C GLN A 122 2.89 15.34 -9.87
N LEU A 123 1.85 15.78 -10.59
CA LEU A 123 0.92 16.75 -10.07
C LEU A 123 0.62 16.23 -8.68
N ILE A 124 1.22 16.88 -7.68
CA ILE A 124 0.90 16.63 -6.29
C ILE A 124 -0.57 16.96 -6.23
N THR A 125 -1.43 15.95 -6.39
CA THR A 125 -2.83 16.08 -6.06
C THR A 125 -2.80 16.59 -4.63
N THR A 126 -3.35 17.79 -4.42
CA THR A 126 -3.38 18.46 -3.13
C THR A 126 -4.38 17.73 -2.23
N VAL A 127 -4.07 16.48 -1.92
CA VAL A 127 -4.77 15.70 -0.93
C VAL A 127 -4.40 16.25 0.43
N SER A 128 -5.32 16.15 1.38
CA SER A 128 -5.08 16.60 2.74
C SER A 128 -3.87 15.86 3.32
N GLN A 129 -3.10 16.54 4.17
CA GLN A 129 -2.07 15.86 4.97
C GLN A 129 -2.67 15.09 6.15
N ARG A 130 -3.93 15.41 6.51
CA ARG A 130 -4.58 14.88 7.70
C ARG A 130 -5.66 13.87 7.34
N PRO A 131 -5.77 12.77 8.10
CA PRO A 131 -6.93 11.90 8.00
C PRO A 131 -8.21 12.70 8.29
N PRO A 132 -9.37 12.22 7.82
CA PRO A 132 -10.62 12.93 8.02
C PRO A 132 -10.92 13.05 9.52
N ALA A 133 -11.01 14.29 10.00
CA ALA A 133 -11.29 14.57 11.41
C ALA A 133 -12.59 13.87 11.83
N LEU A 134 -12.58 13.17 12.97
CA LEU A 134 -13.75 12.49 13.57
C LEU A 134 -14.35 11.33 12.76
N HIS A 135 -13.68 10.84 11.72
CA HIS A 135 -14.28 9.83 10.84
C HIS A 135 -13.55 8.49 10.80
N TRP A 136 -12.27 8.46 11.18
CA TRP A 136 -11.52 7.23 11.29
C TRP A 136 -10.37 7.34 12.31
N THR A 137 -10.14 6.24 13.03
CA THR A 137 -9.03 6.01 13.96
C THR A 137 -8.58 4.57 13.76
N SER A 138 -7.31 4.18 13.97
CA SER A 138 -6.92 2.77 13.74
C SER A 138 -7.70 1.77 14.62
N LEU A 139 -8.08 2.21 15.82
CA LEU A 139 -8.92 1.45 16.75
C LEU A 139 -10.39 1.90 16.62
N PRO A 140 -11.35 0.97 16.54
CA PRO A 140 -12.77 1.30 16.55
C PRO A 140 -13.23 1.79 17.92
N GLN A 141 -14.38 2.47 17.96
CA GLN A 141 -15.07 2.77 19.21
C GLN A 141 -15.68 1.49 19.82
N PRO A 142 -16.03 1.47 21.12
CA PRO A 142 -16.60 0.28 21.77
C PRO A 142 -17.90 -0.24 21.16
N ASP A 143 -18.69 0.64 20.54
CA ASP A 143 -19.93 0.35 19.81
C ASP A 143 -19.70 0.01 18.33
N GLU A 144 -18.46 0.01 17.84
CA GLU A 144 -18.13 -0.32 16.46
C GLU A 144 -17.50 -1.73 16.36
N ALA A 145 -17.83 -2.45 15.29
CA ALA A 145 -17.14 -3.68 14.91
C ALA A 145 -16.25 -3.41 13.68
N GLN A 146 -15.02 -3.91 13.70
CA GLN A 146 -14.05 -3.71 12.63
C GLN A 146 -13.28 -5.00 12.31
N ILE A 147 -13.07 -5.26 11.03
CA ILE A 147 -12.09 -6.24 10.54
C ILE A 147 -10.95 -5.46 9.91
N THR A 148 -9.70 -5.79 10.25
CA THR A 148 -8.51 -5.15 9.68
C THR A 148 -7.56 -6.19 9.12
N PHE A 149 -7.20 -6.05 7.86
CA PHE A 149 -6.08 -6.72 7.24
C PHE A 149 -4.85 -5.85 7.40
N LYS A 150 -3.88 -6.32 8.19
CA LYS A 150 -2.56 -5.72 8.33
C LYS A 150 -1.61 -6.44 7.39
N ILE A 151 -1.20 -5.76 6.33
CA ILE A 151 -0.27 -6.24 5.32
C ILE A 151 1.13 -5.69 5.66
N ALA A 152 2.04 -6.59 5.97
CA ALA A 152 3.42 -6.27 6.30
C ALA A 152 4.36 -6.55 5.13
N PHE A 153 5.25 -5.62 4.82
CA PHE A 153 6.27 -5.69 3.78
C PHE A 153 7.65 -5.77 4.43
N PRO A 154 8.26 -6.97 4.54
CA PRO A 154 9.53 -7.14 5.25
C PRO A 154 10.73 -6.40 4.65
N GLN A 155 10.56 -5.75 3.49
CA GLN A 155 11.60 -5.02 2.76
C GLN A 155 11.32 -3.53 2.66
N SER A 156 10.37 -3.02 3.44
CA SER A 156 10.06 -1.58 3.48
C SER A 156 9.76 -0.99 2.10
N CYS A 157 9.13 -1.79 1.23
CA CYS A 157 8.96 -1.46 -0.18
C CYS A 157 7.71 -0.62 -0.48
N LEU A 158 6.82 -0.39 0.49
CA LEU A 158 5.58 0.32 0.24
C LEU A 158 5.83 1.82 0.07
N THR A 159 5.83 2.30 -1.18
CA THR A 159 6.04 3.72 -1.49
C THR A 159 4.73 4.51 -1.45
N ARG A 160 4.83 5.86 -1.51
CA ARG A 160 3.65 6.72 -1.66
C ARG A 160 3.00 6.57 -3.04
N GLY A 161 3.80 6.33 -4.09
CA GLY A 161 3.30 6.09 -5.45
C GLY A 161 2.47 4.79 -5.52
N GLU A 162 2.95 3.73 -4.86
CA GLU A 162 2.22 2.47 -4.76
C GLU A 162 0.90 2.60 -4.00
N LEU A 163 0.89 3.38 -2.91
CA LEU A 163 -0.35 3.71 -2.22
C LEU A 163 -1.33 4.45 -3.13
N PHE A 164 -0.86 5.44 -3.90
CA PHE A 164 -1.71 6.22 -4.80
C PHE A 164 -2.36 5.33 -5.88
N GLU A 165 -1.57 4.45 -6.52
CA GLU A 165 -2.10 3.54 -7.53
C GLU A 165 -3.08 2.53 -6.92
N LEU A 166 -2.81 2.03 -5.70
CA LEU A 166 -3.76 1.19 -4.97
C LEU A 166 -5.08 1.91 -4.67
N VAL A 167 -5.02 3.15 -4.19
CA VAL A 167 -6.20 3.98 -3.90
C VAL A 167 -7.02 4.18 -5.18
N LYS A 168 -6.35 4.49 -6.29
CA LYS A 168 -7.00 4.65 -7.61
C LYS A 168 -7.68 3.37 -8.08
N ARG A 169 -7.02 2.21 -7.98
CA ARG A 169 -7.62 0.91 -8.32
C ARG A 169 -8.87 0.62 -7.48
N THR A 170 -8.79 0.83 -6.18
CA THR A 170 -9.93 0.61 -5.27
C THR A 170 -11.07 1.57 -5.55
N SER A 171 -10.76 2.84 -5.79
CA SER A 171 -11.74 3.88 -6.13
C SER A 171 -12.48 3.56 -7.43
N ASN A 172 -11.78 2.99 -8.41
CA ASN A 172 -12.35 2.62 -9.71
C ASN A 172 -13.08 1.26 -9.70
N ALA A 173 -12.78 0.39 -8.74
CA ALA A 173 -13.38 -0.94 -8.65
C ALA A 173 -14.86 -0.92 -8.26
N TYR A 174 -15.34 0.18 -7.66
CA TYR A 174 -16.72 0.29 -7.20
C TYR A 174 -17.20 1.74 -7.15
N ARG A 175 -18.51 1.97 -7.29
CA ARG A 175 -19.11 3.30 -7.16
C ARG A 175 -19.38 3.63 -5.68
N TRP A 176 -18.38 4.16 -5.00
CA TRP A 176 -18.47 4.58 -3.60
C TRP A 176 -19.41 5.78 -3.40
N GLN A 177 -20.14 5.84 -2.28
CA GLN A 177 -21.02 6.98 -1.96
C GLN A 177 -20.25 8.19 -1.43
N TYR A 178 -19.12 7.93 -0.76
CA TYR A 178 -18.22 8.93 -0.23
C TYR A 178 -16.79 8.42 -0.32
N GLN A 179 -15.88 9.32 -0.66
CA GLN A 179 -14.45 9.08 -0.72
C GLN A 179 -13.71 10.29 -0.16
N TYR A 180 -12.74 10.04 0.70
CA TYR A 180 -11.85 11.07 1.22
C TYR A 180 -10.42 10.56 1.24
N GLU A 181 -9.56 11.23 0.47
CA GLU A 181 -8.15 10.89 0.34
C GLU A 181 -7.26 11.84 1.14
N TRP A 182 -6.19 11.30 1.70
CA TRP A 182 -5.11 12.05 2.33
C TRP A 182 -3.76 11.41 1.99
N THR A 183 -2.66 12.08 2.33
CA THR A 183 -1.28 11.64 2.00
C THR A 183 -0.97 10.18 2.35
N HIS A 184 -1.63 9.64 3.37
CA HIS A 184 -1.36 8.32 3.92
C HIS A 184 -2.52 7.33 3.75
N GLY A 185 -3.57 7.67 3.01
CA GLY A 185 -4.67 6.73 2.83
C GLY A 185 -5.94 7.31 2.21
N VAL A 186 -6.97 6.48 2.21
CA VAL A 186 -8.32 6.81 1.73
C VAL A 186 -9.36 6.21 2.67
N LEU A 187 -10.49 6.90 2.81
CA LEU A 187 -11.68 6.45 3.50
C LEU A 187 -12.84 6.46 2.51
N PHE A 188 -13.41 5.29 2.27
CA PHE A 188 -14.65 5.12 1.54
C PHE A 188 -15.81 4.90 2.51
N ARG A 189 -17.00 5.38 2.14
CA ARG A 189 -18.25 4.98 2.81
C ARG A 189 -19.28 4.52 1.80
N ILE A 190 -20.07 3.56 2.25
CA ILE A 190 -21.24 3.08 1.56
C ILE A 190 -22.23 2.52 2.58
N GLU A 191 -23.45 3.03 2.56
CA GLU A 191 -24.48 2.72 3.55
C GLU A 191 -23.94 2.93 4.98
N ALA A 192 -24.01 1.90 5.82
CA ALA A 192 -23.45 1.90 7.17
C ALA A 192 -21.95 1.52 7.23
N ALA A 193 -21.39 0.98 6.14
CA ALA A 193 -20.03 0.45 6.10
C ALA A 193 -19.00 1.56 5.78
N LYS A 194 -17.89 1.52 6.51
CA LYS A 194 -16.72 2.38 6.31
C LYS A 194 -15.53 1.50 5.91
N ILE A 195 -14.91 1.76 4.76
CA ILE A 195 -13.71 1.03 4.30
C ILE A 195 -12.53 2.00 4.29
N ALA A 196 -11.43 1.66 4.96
CA ALA A 196 -10.24 2.48 5.00
C ALA A 196 -9.02 1.72 4.49
N ILE A 197 -8.17 2.40 3.72
CA ILE A 197 -6.84 1.93 3.33
C ILE A 197 -5.83 2.94 3.87
N ILE A 198 -4.91 2.49 4.73
CA ILE A 198 -4.00 3.38 5.46
C ILE A 198 -2.59 2.82 5.42
N LYS A 199 -1.65 3.64 4.95
CA LYS A 199 -0.22 3.39 5.05
C LYS A 199 0.31 4.04 6.32
N HIS A 200 0.77 3.22 7.27
CA HIS A 200 1.36 3.73 8.52
C HIS A 200 2.83 4.10 8.34
N ASP A 201 3.57 3.26 7.64
CA ASP A 201 5.01 3.35 7.44
C ASP A 201 5.38 2.65 6.11
N PRO A 202 6.66 2.57 5.69
CA PRO A 202 7.05 1.83 4.48
C PRO A 202 6.85 0.32 4.55
N GLU A 203 6.55 -0.23 5.72
CA GLU A 203 6.44 -1.67 5.98
C GLU A 203 4.99 -2.11 6.23
N THR A 204 4.06 -1.18 6.44
CA THR A 204 2.72 -1.49 6.94
C THR A 204 1.63 -0.78 6.16
N LEU A 205 0.76 -1.58 5.55
CA LEU A 205 -0.55 -1.17 5.04
C LEU A 205 -1.66 -1.81 5.88
N GLU A 206 -2.68 -1.03 6.22
CA GLU A 206 -3.92 -1.51 6.83
C GLU A 206 -5.09 -1.32 5.86
N ILE A 207 -5.87 -2.37 5.66
CA ILE A 207 -7.14 -2.34 4.95
C ILE A 207 -8.22 -2.76 5.93
N SER A 208 -9.14 -1.87 6.25
CA SER A 208 -10.09 -2.07 7.34
C SER A 208 -11.51 -1.85 6.87
N GLY A 209 -12.43 -2.71 7.31
CA GLY A 209 -13.87 -2.52 7.17
C GLY A 209 -14.50 -2.37 8.55
N ARG A 210 -15.37 -1.37 8.71
CA ARG A 210 -16.00 -1.03 9.99
C ARG A 210 -17.50 -0.77 9.83
N ILE A 211 -18.26 -1.11 10.86
CA ILE A 211 -19.67 -0.74 11.03
C ILE A 211 -19.93 -0.28 12.48
N ASP A 212 -20.86 0.66 12.67
CA ASP A 212 -21.39 1.02 13.98
C ASP A 212 -22.51 0.02 14.33
N ASN A 213 -22.36 -0.73 15.42
CA ASN A 213 -23.33 -1.75 15.82
C ASN A 213 -24.69 -1.12 16.15
N ALA A 214 -24.73 0.14 16.57
CA ALA A 214 -25.98 0.85 16.85
C ALA A 214 -26.82 1.08 15.58
N ILE A 215 -26.20 1.09 14.39
CA ILE A 215 -26.92 1.20 13.12
C ILE A 215 -27.58 -0.14 12.75
N THR A 216 -27.07 -1.26 13.27
CA THR A 216 -27.59 -2.60 13.00
C THR A 216 -28.61 -3.10 14.03
N ASP A 217 -28.67 -2.48 15.20
CA ASP A 217 -29.53 -2.91 16.32
C ASP A 217 -31.04 -2.85 16.02
N ASP A 218 -31.47 -2.17 14.96
CA ASP A 218 -32.88 -2.16 14.54
C ASP A 218 -33.40 -3.55 14.10
N ASN A 219 -32.52 -4.52 13.87
CA ASN A 219 -32.88 -5.92 13.61
C ASN A 219 -31.94 -6.87 14.37
N SER A 220 -32.39 -7.40 15.51
CA SER A 220 -31.60 -8.25 16.43
C SER A 220 -30.94 -9.49 15.82
N ASP A 221 -31.35 -9.90 14.63
CA ASP A 221 -30.84 -11.07 13.91
C ASP A 221 -29.77 -10.73 12.86
N MET A 222 -29.38 -9.46 12.73
CA MET A 222 -28.38 -9.03 11.76
C MET A 222 -26.97 -9.38 12.22
N VAL A 223 -26.18 -9.97 11.31
CA VAL A 223 -24.74 -10.12 11.46
C VAL A 223 -24.09 -8.88 10.85
N PRO A 224 -23.56 -7.91 11.64
CA PRO A 224 -23.17 -6.59 11.13
C PRO A 224 -22.13 -6.65 10.00
N MET A 225 -21.25 -7.65 10.04
CA MET A 225 -20.23 -7.85 9.03
C MET A 225 -20.76 -8.25 7.64
N LYS A 226 -22.02 -8.71 7.53
CA LYS A 226 -22.64 -8.97 6.21
C LYS A 226 -22.65 -7.71 5.34
N SER A 227 -22.87 -6.55 5.93
CA SER A 227 -22.86 -5.27 5.21
C SER A 227 -21.45 -4.76 4.92
N VAL A 228 -20.41 -5.28 5.59
CA VAL A 228 -19.02 -4.80 5.46
C VAL A 228 -18.24 -5.62 4.43
N TRP A 229 -18.36 -6.95 4.47
CA TRP A 229 -17.56 -7.85 3.63
C TRP A 229 -17.61 -7.59 2.13
N PRO A 230 -18.79 -7.31 1.53
CA PRO A 230 -18.87 -7.06 0.09
C PRO A 230 -17.97 -5.92 -0.38
N TYR A 231 -17.73 -4.92 0.46
CA TYR A 231 -16.91 -3.76 0.15
C TYR A 231 -15.47 -3.91 0.62
N LEU A 232 -15.26 -4.58 1.77
CA LEU A 232 -13.93 -4.91 2.26
C LEU A 232 -13.19 -5.87 1.32
N SER A 233 -13.91 -6.85 0.76
CA SER A 233 -13.37 -7.79 -0.22
C SER A 233 -12.84 -7.07 -1.47
N ILE A 234 -13.57 -6.06 -1.99
CA ILE A 234 -13.12 -5.24 -3.13
C ILE A 234 -11.77 -4.58 -2.86
N ALA A 235 -11.63 -3.92 -1.70
CA ALA A 235 -10.38 -3.25 -1.33
C ALA A 235 -9.23 -4.24 -1.13
N LEU A 236 -9.50 -5.39 -0.50
CA LEU A 236 -8.49 -6.43 -0.31
C LEU A 236 -8.04 -7.08 -1.63
N THR A 237 -8.98 -7.42 -2.50
CA THR A 237 -8.69 -7.99 -3.83
C THR A 237 -7.84 -7.02 -4.64
N ALA A 238 -8.25 -5.75 -4.74
CA ALA A 238 -7.49 -4.73 -5.47
C ALA A 238 -6.04 -4.60 -4.96
N ALA A 239 -5.84 -4.72 -3.65
CA ALA A 239 -4.52 -4.71 -3.05
C ALA A 239 -3.71 -5.96 -3.38
N ILE A 240 -4.30 -7.14 -3.23
CA ILE A 240 -3.62 -8.42 -3.51
C ILE A 240 -3.23 -8.50 -5.00
N GLU A 241 -4.14 -8.18 -5.91
CA GLU A 241 -3.88 -8.17 -7.35
C GLU A 241 -2.74 -7.21 -7.70
N TYR A 242 -2.78 -5.98 -7.16
CA TYR A 242 -1.72 -5.00 -7.39
C TYR A 242 -0.35 -5.48 -6.87
N PHE A 243 -0.31 -6.04 -5.66
CA PHE A 243 0.96 -6.54 -5.10
C PHE A 243 1.47 -7.78 -5.84
N ASP A 244 0.58 -8.61 -6.38
CA ASP A 244 0.96 -9.77 -7.17
C ASP A 244 1.51 -9.38 -8.54
N GLU A 245 0.95 -8.37 -9.18
CA GLU A 245 1.51 -7.77 -10.40
C GLU A 245 2.92 -7.22 -10.17
N LEU A 246 3.15 -6.56 -9.04
CA LEU A 246 4.48 -6.06 -8.66
C LEU A 246 5.44 -7.15 -8.16
N SER A 247 4.95 -8.39 -7.99
CA SER A 247 5.68 -9.45 -7.27
C SER A 247 6.17 -9.03 -5.88
N SER A 248 5.43 -8.12 -5.23
CA SER A 248 5.74 -7.61 -3.90
C SER A 248 5.62 -8.71 -2.87
N GLN A 249 6.57 -8.76 -1.94
CA GLN A 249 6.65 -9.82 -0.94
C GLN A 249 6.05 -9.32 0.37
N TYR A 250 4.98 -9.97 0.82
CA TYR A 250 4.18 -9.50 1.96
C TYR A 250 3.61 -10.62 2.83
N ILE A 251 3.18 -10.25 4.03
CA ILE A 251 2.48 -11.13 4.99
C ILE A 251 1.16 -10.46 5.37
N ILE A 252 0.05 -11.20 5.30
CA ILE A 252 -1.28 -10.68 5.68
C ILE A 252 -1.69 -11.27 7.03
N ARG A 253 -2.04 -10.38 7.96
CA ARG A 253 -2.72 -10.75 9.21
C ARG A 253 -4.12 -10.16 9.23
N ILE A 254 -5.07 -10.88 9.82
CA ILE A 254 -6.43 -10.39 10.05
C ILE A 254 -6.63 -10.12 11.54
N ILE A 255 -7.25 -8.98 11.87
CA ILE A 255 -7.50 -8.53 13.23
C ILE A 255 -8.99 -8.19 13.34
N PRO A 256 -9.80 -9.04 13.99
CA PRO A 256 -11.17 -8.73 14.35
C PRO A 256 -11.20 -7.88 15.63
N PHE A 257 -11.80 -6.71 15.55
CA PHE A 257 -12.04 -5.80 16.67
C PHE A 257 -13.53 -5.72 16.97
N GLY A 258 -13.90 -5.97 18.23
CA GLY A 258 -15.27 -5.91 18.70
C GLY A 258 -15.68 -7.21 19.37
N ASN A 259 -16.49 -7.09 20.42
CA ASN A 259 -16.89 -8.22 21.26
C ASN A 259 -17.69 -9.29 20.49
N ILE A 260 -18.36 -8.91 19.39
CA ILE A 260 -19.13 -9.83 18.55
C ILE A 260 -18.28 -10.98 17.98
N PHE A 261 -16.98 -10.76 17.81
CA PHE A 261 -16.06 -11.76 17.25
C PHE A 261 -15.59 -12.80 18.25
N TYR A 262 -15.88 -12.63 19.54
CA TYR A 262 -15.34 -13.49 20.60
C TYR A 262 -16.46 -14.02 21.48
N ALA A 263 -16.43 -15.32 21.79
CA ALA A 263 -17.40 -15.91 22.71
C ALA A 263 -17.18 -15.40 24.15
N GLU A 264 -15.94 -15.15 24.52
CA GLU A 264 -15.55 -14.68 25.85
C GLU A 264 -15.61 -13.16 25.93
N LYS A 265 -16.38 -12.63 26.89
CA LYS A 265 -16.64 -11.18 27.08
C LYS A 265 -15.38 -10.31 27.27
N ASN A 266 -14.30 -10.90 27.77
CA ASN A 266 -13.05 -10.18 28.09
C ASN A 266 -11.95 -10.45 27.04
N ALA A 267 -12.28 -11.06 25.91
CA ALA A 267 -11.31 -11.32 24.86
C ALA A 267 -10.79 -10.00 24.27
N LEU A 268 -9.47 -9.86 24.24
CA LEU A 268 -8.83 -8.76 23.52
C LEU A 268 -8.67 -9.09 22.03
N PRO A 269 -8.81 -8.10 21.14
CA PRO A 269 -8.49 -8.25 19.73
C PRO A 269 -7.10 -8.85 19.51
N ARG A 270 -7.00 -9.82 18.59
CA ARG A 270 -5.74 -10.52 18.29
C ARG A 270 -5.51 -10.57 16.79
N ALA A 271 -4.24 -10.40 16.40
CA ALA A 271 -3.82 -10.61 15.02
C ALA A 271 -3.64 -12.11 14.75
N PHE A 272 -4.33 -12.61 13.74
CA PHE A 272 -4.20 -13.97 13.24
C PHE A 272 -3.46 -13.95 11.91
N ASP A 273 -2.53 -14.88 11.71
CA ASP A 273 -2.01 -15.14 10.37
C ASP A 273 -3.17 -15.61 9.48
N LEU A 274 -3.36 -14.93 8.33
CA LEU A 274 -4.53 -15.18 7.50
C LEU A 274 -4.50 -16.60 6.91
N THR A 275 -3.33 -17.10 6.52
CA THR A 275 -3.18 -18.45 5.98
C THR A 275 -3.55 -19.49 7.03
N GLN A 276 -3.03 -19.35 8.25
CA GLN A 276 -3.36 -20.26 9.36
C GLN A 276 -4.83 -20.22 9.75
N LEU A 277 -5.45 -19.03 9.73
CA LEU A 277 -6.86 -18.85 10.02
C LEU A 277 -7.75 -19.54 8.96
N LEU A 278 -7.42 -19.39 7.67
CA LEU A 278 -8.14 -20.05 6.58
C LEU A 278 -7.99 -21.58 6.63
N ILE A 279 -6.79 -22.08 6.92
CA ILE A 279 -6.55 -23.52 7.14
C ILE A 279 -7.40 -24.02 8.31
N SER A 280 -7.44 -23.29 9.42
CA SER A 280 -8.24 -23.67 10.59
C SER A 280 -9.74 -23.65 10.30
N ASN A 281 -10.20 -22.68 9.50
CA ASN A 281 -11.58 -22.58 9.05
C ASN A 281 -11.98 -23.79 8.16
N ASP A 282 -11.11 -24.20 7.24
CA ASP A 282 -11.35 -25.36 6.36
C ASP A 282 -11.39 -26.68 7.13
N ILE A 283 -10.42 -26.92 8.02
CA ILE A 283 -10.26 -28.21 8.71
C ILE A 283 -11.19 -28.33 9.90
N LEU A 284 -11.04 -27.39 10.83
CA LEU A 284 -11.59 -27.51 12.18
C LEU A 284 -12.94 -26.81 12.29
N LYS A 285 -13.27 -25.92 11.35
CA LYS A 285 -14.47 -25.06 11.38
C LYS A 285 -14.59 -24.26 12.68
N ARG A 286 -13.46 -24.06 13.36
CA ARG A 286 -13.31 -23.31 14.61
C ARG A 286 -11.90 -22.74 14.68
N VAL A 287 -11.79 -21.57 15.30
CA VAL A 287 -10.50 -20.95 15.60
C VAL A 287 -10.49 -20.63 17.09
N THR A 288 -9.51 -21.18 17.80
CA THR A 288 -9.34 -20.97 19.23
C THR A 288 -7.90 -20.61 19.53
N TYR A 289 -7.69 -19.70 20.47
CA TYR A 289 -6.35 -19.33 20.93
C TYR A 289 -6.32 -19.28 22.44
N ARG A 290 -5.13 -19.51 23.01
CA ARG A 290 -4.91 -19.36 24.44
C ARG A 290 -4.26 -18.00 24.71
N ASP A 291 -4.79 -17.29 25.69
CA ASP A 291 -4.19 -16.07 26.23
C ASP A 291 -4.31 -16.09 27.76
N ASN A 292 -3.20 -15.86 28.47
CA ASN A 292 -3.12 -15.94 29.93
C ASN A 292 -3.79 -17.20 30.54
N GLY A 293 -3.65 -18.35 29.87
CA GLY A 293 -4.25 -19.63 30.30
C GLY A 293 -5.72 -19.83 29.92
N ILE A 294 -6.42 -18.77 29.51
CA ILE A 294 -7.83 -18.81 29.09
C ILE A 294 -7.91 -19.18 27.61
N LEU A 295 -8.82 -20.10 27.27
CA LEU A 295 -9.10 -20.47 25.89
C LEU A 295 -10.18 -19.53 25.35
N HIS A 296 -9.86 -18.81 24.28
CA HIS A 296 -10.76 -17.91 23.59
C HIS A 296 -11.23 -18.52 22.27
N HIS A 297 -12.49 -18.28 21.91
CA HIS A 297 -13.12 -18.79 20.70
C HIS A 297 -13.50 -17.63 19.77
N LEU A 298 -13.02 -17.71 18.54
CA LEU A 298 -13.38 -16.77 17.49
C LEU A 298 -14.72 -17.16 16.88
N ASN A 299 -15.68 -16.24 16.89
CA ASN A 299 -16.99 -16.42 16.29
C ASN A 299 -16.90 -16.27 14.77
N LEU A 300 -16.69 -17.41 14.09
CA LEU A 300 -16.55 -17.46 12.63
C LEU A 300 -17.84 -17.05 11.88
N LEU A 301 -19.02 -17.12 12.49
CA LEU A 301 -20.26 -16.63 11.85
C LEU A 301 -20.29 -15.11 11.80
N GLN A 302 -19.73 -14.43 12.80
CA GLN A 302 -19.58 -12.98 12.80
C GLN A 302 -18.41 -12.54 11.92
N LEU A 303 -17.30 -13.30 11.94
CA LEU A 303 -16.15 -13.02 11.09
C LEU A 303 -16.43 -13.27 9.61
N PHE A 304 -17.15 -14.33 9.26
CA PHE A 304 -17.36 -14.80 7.88
C PHE A 304 -18.82 -15.24 7.69
N PRO A 305 -19.75 -14.29 7.52
CA PRO A 305 -21.18 -14.56 7.67
C PRO A 305 -21.84 -15.28 6.51
N GLU A 306 -21.34 -15.11 5.29
CA GLU A 306 -21.97 -15.66 4.07
C GLU A 306 -21.18 -16.84 3.50
N LEU A 307 -19.87 -16.66 3.40
CA LEU A 307 -18.93 -17.65 2.90
C LEU A 307 -17.91 -17.94 3.99
N LYS A 308 -17.53 -19.21 4.17
CA LYS A 308 -16.43 -19.62 5.04
C LYS A 308 -15.20 -19.87 4.17
N PRO A 309 -14.42 -18.82 3.83
CA PRO A 309 -13.33 -18.93 2.86
C PRO A 309 -12.26 -19.90 3.36
N LYS A 310 -11.74 -20.68 2.44
CA LYS A 310 -10.65 -21.66 2.63
C LYS A 310 -9.35 -21.20 1.98
N THR A 311 -9.41 -20.18 1.14
CA THR A 311 -8.32 -19.60 0.33
C THR A 311 -8.49 -18.08 0.30
N LEU A 312 -7.44 -17.36 -0.11
CA LEU A 312 -7.57 -15.92 -0.35
C LEU A 312 -8.47 -15.66 -1.56
N ALA A 313 -8.38 -16.51 -2.59
CA ALA A 313 -9.25 -16.45 -3.76
C ALA A 313 -10.75 -16.56 -3.41
N GLU A 314 -11.12 -17.39 -2.43
CA GLU A 314 -12.52 -17.49 -1.97
C GLU A 314 -12.99 -16.20 -1.26
N ILE A 315 -12.10 -15.38 -0.69
CA ILE A 315 -12.51 -14.07 -0.13
C ILE A 315 -12.97 -13.12 -1.23
N ASP A 316 -12.38 -13.21 -2.43
CA ASP A 316 -12.79 -12.39 -3.59
C ASP A 316 -14.25 -12.69 -4.02
N GLU A 317 -14.73 -13.91 -3.80
CA GLU A 317 -16.11 -14.30 -4.10
C GLU A 317 -17.14 -13.58 -3.22
N MET A 318 -16.70 -12.97 -2.09
CA MET A 318 -17.57 -12.21 -1.18
C MET A 318 -17.87 -10.79 -1.68
N LYS A 319 -17.25 -10.31 -2.77
CA LYS A 319 -17.37 -8.93 -3.23
C LYS A 319 -18.78 -8.56 -3.69
N ALA A 320 -19.14 -7.28 -3.51
CA ALA A 320 -20.37 -6.74 -4.08
C ALA A 320 -20.32 -6.86 -5.62
N LYS A 321 -21.38 -7.37 -6.22
CA LYS A 321 -21.51 -7.35 -7.69
C LYS A 321 -21.76 -5.91 -8.12
N SER A 322 -20.92 -5.40 -9.03
CA SER A 322 -21.20 -4.13 -9.70
C SER A 322 -22.53 -4.25 -10.45
N ASN A 323 -23.52 -3.42 -10.08
CA ASN A 323 -24.76 -3.25 -10.85
C ASN A 323 -24.45 -2.45 -12.11
N ASN A 324 -23.78 -3.06 -13.09
CA ASN A 324 -23.69 -2.52 -14.46
C ASN A 324 -24.98 -2.84 -15.26
N SER A 325 -26.15 -2.77 -14.63
CA SER A 325 -27.41 -2.71 -15.38
C SER A 325 -27.51 -1.32 -16.00
N THR A 326 -27.30 -1.30 -17.31
CA THR A 326 -27.52 -0.20 -18.25
C THR A 326 -28.94 0.37 -18.10
N GLY A 327 -29.12 1.25 -17.12
CA GLY A 327 -30.23 2.20 -17.02
C GLY A 327 -29.75 3.55 -17.56
N LYS A 328 -30.26 3.94 -18.72
CA LYS A 328 -30.08 5.30 -19.26
C LYS A 328 -30.74 6.30 -18.31
N GLU A 329 -29.97 7.01 -17.51
CA GLU A 329 -30.43 8.25 -16.87
C GLU A 329 -29.35 9.33 -17.05
N GLU A 330 -29.64 10.17 -18.04
CA GLU A 330 -29.41 11.60 -18.15
C GLU A 330 -28.14 12.21 -17.55
N ASN A 331 -27.29 12.68 -18.47
CA ASN A 331 -26.24 13.65 -18.22
C ASN A 331 -26.84 14.96 -17.67
N GLU A 332 -26.67 15.22 -16.38
CA GLU A 332 -26.58 16.59 -15.88
C GLU A 332 -25.20 16.81 -15.25
N SER A 333 -24.42 17.62 -15.96
CA SER A 333 -23.20 18.25 -15.49
C SER A 333 -23.45 19.05 -14.20
N ARG A 334 -22.80 18.68 -13.10
CA ARG A 334 -22.55 19.59 -11.98
C ARG A 334 -21.16 19.36 -11.41
N ASN A 335 -20.23 20.17 -11.92
CA ASN A 335 -19.13 20.65 -11.09
C ASN A 335 -19.77 21.44 -9.94
N ASP A 336 -19.73 20.91 -8.72
CA ASP A 336 -19.81 21.74 -7.53
C ASP A 336 -19.09 21.04 -6.36
N THR A 337 -17.97 21.66 -6.00
CA THR A 337 -17.34 21.60 -4.69
C THR A 337 -18.33 21.91 -3.56
N MET A 338 -18.17 21.22 -2.42
CA MET A 338 -18.93 21.39 -1.17
C MET A 338 -20.41 21.00 -1.26
N PHE A 339 -20.84 20.06 -0.43
CA PHE A 339 -21.82 20.27 0.64
C PHE A 339 -22.29 18.89 1.16
N LEU A 340 -22.29 18.79 2.49
CA LEU A 340 -22.86 17.69 3.26
C LEU A 340 -24.36 17.56 2.93
N ASN A 341 -24.74 16.54 2.17
CA ASN A 341 -26.12 16.09 2.14
C ASN A 341 -26.26 14.94 3.15
N LEU A 342 -26.65 15.31 4.37
CA LEU A 342 -27.15 14.38 5.39
C LEU A 342 -28.50 13.80 4.91
N PRO A 343 -28.78 12.50 5.16
CA PRO A 343 -30.10 11.94 4.90
C PRO A 343 -31.17 12.65 5.72
N GLU A 344 -32.35 12.83 5.12
CA GLU A 344 -33.54 13.40 5.75
C GLU A 344 -33.96 12.63 7.02
N ARG A 345 -34.52 13.40 7.95
CA ARG A 345 -34.83 13.09 9.35
C ARG A 345 -35.69 11.83 9.57
N SER A 346 -35.31 11.03 10.56
CA SER A 346 -36.25 10.40 11.49
C SER A 346 -35.84 10.69 12.94
N TYR A 347 -36.84 10.71 13.83
CA TYR A 347 -36.90 11.46 15.08
C TYR A 347 -36.12 10.85 16.26
N ASN A 348 -35.42 11.73 17.00
CA ASN A 348 -35.20 11.75 18.46
C ASN A 348 -34.89 10.45 19.21
N THR A 349 -33.60 10.21 19.49
CA THR A 349 -33.11 9.94 20.87
C THR A 349 -31.69 10.50 21.01
N GLY A 350 -31.43 11.22 22.10
CA GLY A 350 -30.29 12.14 22.23
C GLY A 350 -28.91 11.48 22.21
N ARG A 351 -28.08 11.81 21.20
CA ARG A 351 -26.64 11.53 21.18
C ARG A 351 -25.88 12.80 21.63
N ARG A 352 -25.19 12.72 22.77
CA ARG A 352 -24.26 13.76 23.26
C ARG A 352 -23.07 13.85 22.30
N VAL A 353 -22.94 14.94 21.55
CA VAL A 353 -21.70 15.33 20.84
C VAL A 353 -20.93 16.30 21.73
N SER A 354 -19.81 15.87 22.31
CA SER A 354 -18.89 16.78 23.00
C SER A 354 -17.88 17.33 21.99
N PHE A 355 -18.03 18.60 21.61
CA PHE A 355 -16.99 19.32 20.88
C PHE A 355 -15.90 19.73 21.88
N GLY A 356 -14.78 19.00 21.88
CA GLY A 356 -13.54 19.51 22.47
C GLY A 356 -13.18 20.84 21.80
N SER A 357 -12.80 21.82 22.61
CA SER A 357 -12.60 23.22 22.27
C SER A 357 -11.77 23.45 20.99
N VAL A 358 -12.43 23.91 19.93
CA VAL A 358 -11.78 24.40 18.70
C VAL A 358 -11.32 25.83 18.94
N LYS A 359 -10.00 26.05 18.99
CA LYS A 359 -9.40 27.39 18.84
C LYS A 359 -8.98 27.57 17.38
N CYS A 360 -9.65 28.48 16.67
CA CYS A 360 -9.26 28.85 15.32
C CYS A 360 -8.00 29.72 15.35
N ILE A 361 -6.97 29.34 14.58
CA ILE A 361 -5.78 30.17 14.30
C ILE A 361 -6.09 30.96 13.02
N PRO A 362 -6.07 32.30 13.02
CA PRO A 362 -6.22 33.09 11.80
C PRO A 362 -4.95 32.97 10.95
N GLN A 363 -5.07 32.61 9.66
CA GLN A 363 -3.96 32.75 8.71
C GLN A 363 -4.15 34.00 7.84
N PRO A 364 -3.08 34.78 7.59
CA PRO A 364 -3.13 35.95 6.71
C PRO A 364 -3.28 35.55 5.24
N LEU A 365 -4.16 36.25 4.53
CA LEU A 365 -4.30 36.22 3.08
C LEU A 365 -3.05 36.80 2.42
N HIS A 366 -2.28 35.99 1.68
CA HIS A 366 -1.36 36.50 0.68
C HIS A 366 -1.75 36.05 -0.72
N LYS A 367 -1.79 37.08 -1.58
CA LYS A 367 -2.29 37.12 -2.96
C LYS A 367 -1.39 36.31 -3.89
N MET A 368 -2.03 35.60 -4.83
CA MET A 368 -1.41 35.12 -6.07
C MET A 368 -1.03 36.32 -6.93
N GLU A 369 0.19 36.31 -7.46
CA GLU A 369 0.51 36.93 -8.74
C GLU A 369 1.11 35.85 -9.64
N ALA A 370 0.65 35.87 -10.88
CA ALA A 370 0.96 34.93 -11.94
C ALA A 370 1.95 35.55 -12.94
N ASP A 371 2.48 34.66 -13.77
CA ASP A 371 3.03 34.88 -15.11
C ASP A 371 4.46 35.43 -15.21
N VAL A 372 5.34 34.60 -15.79
CA VAL A 372 6.23 35.01 -16.89
C VAL A 372 6.42 33.81 -17.83
N GLU A 373 5.84 33.90 -19.03
CA GLU A 373 6.21 33.15 -20.23
C GLU A 373 7.60 33.59 -20.73
N LEU A 374 8.41 32.67 -21.27
CA LEU A 374 9.56 33.02 -22.10
C LEU A 374 9.69 32.06 -23.28
N ASP A 375 9.73 32.70 -24.44
CA ASP A 375 9.74 32.20 -25.81
C ASP A 375 10.99 31.41 -26.23
N ASP A 376 10.73 30.47 -27.15
CA ASP A 376 11.39 30.09 -28.40
C ASP A 376 12.93 29.95 -28.58
N VAL A 377 13.21 29.14 -29.62
CA VAL A 377 14.36 29.11 -30.54
C VAL A 377 15.38 27.97 -30.26
N PRO A 378 15.91 27.23 -31.27
CA PRO A 378 15.25 26.48 -32.35
C PRO A 378 15.91 25.11 -32.66
N ASN A 379 15.14 24.19 -33.23
CA ASN A 379 15.47 23.34 -34.39
C ASN A 379 16.90 22.71 -34.50
N GLU A 380 17.13 21.61 -33.78
CA GLU A 380 18.03 20.53 -34.22
C GLU A 380 17.22 19.24 -34.43
N LYS A 381 17.65 18.42 -35.40
CA LYS A 381 16.99 17.19 -35.92
C LYS A 381 16.20 16.43 -34.84
N PRO A 382 15.02 15.86 -35.14
CA PRO A 382 14.16 15.28 -34.12
C PRO A 382 14.84 14.03 -33.54
N LYS A 383 15.66 14.22 -32.51
CA LYS A 383 15.73 13.26 -31.42
C LYS A 383 14.29 13.03 -31.02
N THR A 384 13.86 11.77 -30.98
CA THR A 384 12.51 11.46 -30.52
C THR A 384 12.31 12.16 -29.18
N GLN A 385 11.10 12.64 -28.89
CA GLN A 385 10.79 13.33 -27.62
C GLN A 385 11.26 12.52 -26.39
N TYR A 386 11.34 11.20 -26.57
CA TYR A 386 11.99 10.27 -25.68
C TYR A 386 13.50 10.48 -25.51
N GLU A 387 14.28 10.51 -26.59
CA GLU A 387 15.73 10.70 -26.54
C GLU A 387 16.10 12.04 -25.87
N ILE A 388 15.36 13.11 -26.17
CA ILE A 388 15.55 14.41 -25.51
C ILE A 388 15.30 14.30 -24.01
N MET A 389 14.26 13.57 -23.59
CA MET A 389 13.92 13.42 -22.18
C MET A 389 14.94 12.56 -21.41
N VAL A 390 15.44 11.47 -22.00
CA VAL A 390 16.51 10.67 -21.39
C VAL A 390 17.79 11.49 -21.31
N ASP A 391 18.18 12.17 -22.38
CA ASP A 391 19.37 13.02 -22.39
C ASP A 391 19.26 14.13 -21.35
N ASN A 392 18.10 14.79 -21.22
CA ASN A 392 17.88 15.80 -20.18
C ASN A 392 17.96 15.22 -18.76
N TYR A 393 17.41 14.03 -18.53
CA TYR A 393 17.45 13.37 -17.23
C TYR A 393 18.87 12.89 -16.88
N VAL A 394 19.59 12.34 -17.87
CA VAL A 394 20.99 11.96 -17.76
C VAL A 394 21.87 13.18 -17.50
N ASN A 395 21.65 14.29 -18.21
CA ASN A 395 22.34 15.55 -17.96
C ASN A 395 22.07 16.07 -16.54
N LEU A 396 20.82 15.97 -16.05
CA LEU A 396 20.48 16.37 -14.68
C LEU A 396 21.18 15.48 -13.64
N ILE A 397 21.24 14.16 -13.86
CA ILE A 397 22.02 13.24 -13.02
C ILE A 397 23.50 13.57 -13.09
N ILE A 398 24.06 13.81 -14.27
CA ILE A 398 25.47 14.17 -14.46
C ILE A 398 25.76 15.47 -13.73
N ASP A 399 24.93 16.49 -13.89
CA ASP A 399 25.10 17.78 -13.23
C ASP A 399 25.02 17.66 -11.71
N GLU A 400 24.02 16.95 -11.17
CA GLU A 400 23.91 16.68 -9.73
C GLU A 400 25.09 15.86 -9.20
N THR A 401 25.51 14.83 -9.94
CA THR A 401 26.65 13.97 -9.58
C THR A 401 27.95 14.78 -9.61
N MET A 402 28.18 15.58 -10.64
CA MET A 402 29.38 16.41 -10.79
C MET A 402 29.42 17.57 -9.80
N GLN A 403 28.28 18.17 -9.45
CA GLN A 403 28.20 19.18 -8.39
C GLN A 403 28.53 18.58 -7.03
N GLN A 404 28.06 17.36 -6.73
CA GLN A 404 28.35 16.71 -5.45
C GLN A 404 29.75 16.11 -5.35
N VAL A 405 30.37 15.73 -6.48
CA VAL A 405 31.78 15.30 -6.55
C VAL A 405 32.74 16.49 -6.41
N LYS A 406 32.31 17.72 -6.72
CA LYS A 406 33.12 18.94 -6.46
C LYS A 406 33.12 19.39 -4.99
N ILE A 407 32.36 18.74 -4.09
CA ILE A 407 32.29 19.08 -2.65
C ILE A 407 32.92 17.95 -1.80
N SER A 408 34.10 17.47 -2.20
CA SER A 408 34.93 16.53 -1.41
C SER A 408 36.33 17.08 -1.18
#